data_AF-A0AAV0EC89-F1
#
_entry.id   AF-A0AAV0EC89-F1
#
_cell.length_a   1.000
_cell.length_b   1.000
_cell.length_c   1.000
_cell.angle_alpha   90.00
_cell.angle_beta   90.00
_cell.angle_gamma   90.00
#
_symmetry.space_group_name_H-M   'P 1'
#
loop_
_entity.id
_entity.type
_entity.pdbx_description
1 polymer ?
#
loop_
_entity_poly.entity_id
_entity_poly.type
_entity_poly.pdbx_seq_one_letter_code
_entity_poly.pdbx_strand_id
1 'polypeptide(L)'
;MAASSSSSLGRKLSAYDPNCLCGVKARLCTTRESGRQFYGCQRWKDGLGCGYFVWKEDLTGLHEEKEAYMGVPGSKECSNHDLKRMMLVMQRDIQTIKLILESEAKEKLFWKRMCQGVVMFVVAALILKKL
;
A
#
# COMPACT_ATOMS: atom_id res chain seq x y z
N MET A 1 -42.34 27.71 33.42
CA MET A 1 -41.92 26.89 32.28
C MET A 1 -40.80 27.65 31.57
N ALA A 2 -39.54 27.26 31.74
CA ALA A 2 -38.40 27.89 31.08
C ALA A 2 -37.88 26.94 30.00
N ALA A 3 -37.89 27.39 28.74
CA ALA A 3 -37.39 26.63 27.61
C ALA A 3 -35.86 26.69 27.60
N SER A 4 -35.21 25.58 27.94
CA SER A 4 -33.78 25.40 27.80
C SER A 4 -33.43 25.36 26.32
N SER A 5 -32.78 26.42 25.83
CA SER A 5 -32.21 26.49 24.49
C SER A 5 -31.00 25.56 24.41
N SER A 6 -31.26 24.27 24.16
CA SER A 6 -30.23 23.31 23.80
C SER A 6 -29.71 23.68 22.41
N SER A 7 -28.69 24.55 22.38
CA SER A 7 -27.89 24.80 21.19
C SER A 7 -27.21 23.50 20.80
N SER A 8 -27.82 22.80 19.84
CA SER A 8 -27.26 21.70 19.10
C SER A 8 -26.01 22.21 18.37
N LEU A 9 -24.88 22.19 19.09
CA LEU A 9 -23.55 22.15 18.48
C LEU A 9 -23.50 20.87 17.64
N GLY A 10 -24.00 20.97 16.41
CA GLY A 10 -23.83 20.01 15.35
C GLY A 10 -22.35 19.88 15.06
N ARG A 11 -21.65 19.08 15.87
CA ARG A 11 -20.39 18.45 15.49
C ARG A 11 -20.73 17.53 14.32
N LYS A 12 -20.78 18.09 13.10
CA LYS A 12 -20.57 17.33 11.86
C LYS A 12 -19.31 16.49 12.11
N LEU A 13 -19.47 15.18 12.19
CA LEU A 13 -18.37 14.22 12.23
C LEU A 13 -17.50 14.47 10.97
N SER A 14 -16.37 15.17 11.11
CA SER A 14 -15.31 15.08 10.10
C SER A 14 -14.56 13.78 10.38
N ALA A 15 -14.95 12.70 9.70
CA ALA A 15 -14.48 11.35 9.96
C ALA A 15 -13.01 11.07 9.53
N TYR A 16 -12.19 12.10 9.35
CA TYR A 16 -10.77 11.90 9.05
C TYR A 16 -9.92 13.04 9.61
N ASP A 17 -9.54 12.89 10.87
CA ASP A 17 -8.47 13.72 11.44
C ASP A 17 -7.12 13.19 10.93
N PRO A 18 -6.36 13.95 10.13
CA PRO A 18 -5.14 13.45 9.50
C PRO A 18 -4.04 13.20 10.53
N ASN A 19 -3.18 12.22 10.24
CA ASN A 19 -1.95 11.99 10.99
C ASN A 19 -0.79 12.80 10.38
N CYS A 20 0.11 13.30 11.22
CA CYS A 20 1.35 13.91 10.75
C CYS A 20 2.42 12.85 10.42
N LEU A 21 3.56 13.27 9.86
CA LEU A 21 4.68 12.38 9.49
C LEU A 21 5.35 11.69 10.68
N CYS A 22 5.12 12.17 11.92
CA CYS A 22 5.56 11.47 13.13
C CYS A 22 4.66 10.27 13.50
N GLY A 23 3.60 9.99 12.73
CA GLY A 23 2.62 8.94 13.03
C GLY A 23 1.61 9.30 14.14
N VAL A 24 1.65 10.53 14.67
CA VAL A 24 0.69 11.02 15.67
C VAL A 24 -0.40 11.86 15.02
N LYS A 25 -1.58 11.89 15.65
CA LYS A 25 -2.73 12.68 15.20
C LYS A 25 -2.36 14.16 15.09
N ALA A 26 -2.66 14.79 13.95
CA ALA A 26 -2.42 16.21 13.78
C ALA A 26 -3.44 17.03 14.58
N ARG A 27 -3.00 18.18 15.10
CA ARG A 27 -3.83 19.07 15.91
C ARG A 27 -4.50 20.12 15.02
N LEU A 28 -5.81 20.29 15.16
CA LEU A 28 -6.53 21.40 14.55
C LEU A 28 -6.19 22.72 15.26
N CYS A 29 -5.71 23.68 14.49
CA CYS A 29 -5.29 25.00 14.90
C CYS A 29 -6.07 26.05 14.09
N THR A 30 -6.20 27.26 14.65
CA THR A 30 -6.85 28.39 13.96
C THR A 30 -5.87 29.54 13.88
N THR A 31 -5.68 30.10 12.69
CA THR A 31 -4.83 31.27 12.46
C THR A 31 -5.46 32.50 13.09
N ARG A 32 -4.67 33.28 13.83
CA ARG A 32 -5.15 34.46 14.56
C ARG A 32 -5.62 35.59 13.63
N GLU A 33 -4.96 35.74 12.48
CA GLU A 33 -5.18 36.85 11.55
C GLU A 33 -6.36 36.62 10.61
N SER A 34 -6.48 35.42 10.05
CA SER A 34 -7.48 35.09 9.03
C SER A 34 -8.65 34.25 9.57
N GLY A 35 -8.55 33.74 10.80
CA GLY A 35 -9.53 32.80 11.36
C GLY A 35 -9.56 31.43 10.65
N ARG A 36 -8.68 31.19 9.67
CA ARG A 36 -8.61 29.95 8.90
C ARG A 36 -8.10 28.80 9.76
N GLN A 37 -8.57 27.60 9.50
CA GLN A 37 -8.22 26.43 10.29
C GLN A 37 -7.23 25.53 9.56
N PHE A 38 -6.24 24.99 10.26
CA PHE A 38 -5.22 24.09 9.70
C PHE A 38 -4.90 22.95 10.67
N TYR A 39 -4.44 21.82 10.14
CA TYR A 39 -3.90 20.72 10.93
C TYR A 39 -2.37 20.82 10.97
N GLY A 40 -1.80 20.83 12.17
CA GLY A 40 -0.37 20.93 12.40
C GLY A 40 0.19 19.82 13.27
N CYS A 41 1.49 19.54 13.15
CA CYS A 41 2.18 18.61 14.06
C CYS A 41 2.12 19.12 15.51
N GLN A 42 1.69 18.26 16.44
CA GLN A 42 1.60 18.63 17.86
C GLN A 42 2.97 18.91 18.50
N ARG A 43 4.03 18.26 17.98
CA ARG A 43 5.43 18.40 18.45
C ARG A 43 6.15 19.63 17.91
N TRP A 44 5.46 20.49 17.15
CA TRP A 44 6.05 21.72 16.61
C TRP A 44 6.65 22.64 17.68
N LYS A 45 6.02 22.71 18.87
CA LYS A 45 6.50 23.57 19.97
C LYS A 45 7.82 23.12 20.58
N ASP A 46 8.13 21.83 20.48
CA ASP A 46 9.32 21.24 21.10
C ASP A 46 10.54 21.28 20.15
N GLY A 47 10.41 21.91 18.98
CA GLY A 47 11.45 21.91 17.93
C GLY A 47 11.65 20.55 17.23
N LEU A 48 10.95 19.51 17.69
CA LEU A 48 10.98 18.13 17.17
C LEU A 48 9.82 17.83 16.20
N GLY A 49 9.07 18.85 15.79
CA GLY A 49 7.95 18.70 14.88
C GLY A 49 8.41 18.37 13.46
N CYS A 50 7.72 17.44 12.79
CA CYS A 50 8.03 17.08 11.40
C CYS A 50 7.62 18.14 10.36
N GLY A 51 7.26 19.35 10.77
CA GLY A 51 6.80 20.42 9.88
C GLY A 51 5.46 20.14 9.17
N TYR A 52 4.70 19.13 9.60
CA TYR A 52 3.41 18.80 8.96
C TYR A 52 2.40 19.95 9.12
N PHE A 53 1.82 20.35 7.99
CA PHE A 53 0.86 21.44 7.87
C PHE A 53 -0.09 21.16 6.70
N VAL A 54 -1.39 21.29 6.91
CA VAL A 54 -2.42 21.24 5.85
C VAL A 54 -3.62 22.10 6.24
N TRP A 55 -4.21 22.85 5.30
CA TRP A 55 -5.42 23.61 5.59
C TRP A 55 -6.62 22.68 5.78
N LYS A 56 -7.51 23.03 6.70
CA LYS A 56 -8.75 22.28 6.92
C LYS A 56 -9.62 22.30 5.66
N GLU A 57 -9.62 23.44 4.96
CA GLU A 57 -10.37 23.63 3.72
C GLU A 57 -9.92 22.67 2.62
N ASP A 58 -8.63 22.39 2.51
CA ASP A 58 -8.06 21.45 1.52
C ASP A 58 -8.52 20.01 1.77
N LEU A 59 -8.81 19.66 3.04
CA LEU A 59 -9.34 18.35 3.42
C LEU A 59 -10.86 18.25 3.19
N THR A 60 -11.58 19.37 3.30
CA THR A 60 -13.02 19.42 3.01
C THR A 60 -13.32 19.55 1.52
N GLY A 61 -12.45 20.20 0.75
CA GLY A 61 -12.55 20.29 -0.72
C GLY A 61 -12.42 18.93 -1.39
N LEU A 62 -11.70 17.99 -0.78
CA LEU A 62 -11.67 16.58 -1.17
C LEU A 62 -13.00 15.83 -0.99
N HIS A 63 -13.98 16.42 -0.30
CA HIS A 63 -15.31 15.82 -0.11
C HIS A 63 -16.40 16.43 -1.00
N GLU A 64 -16.23 17.67 -1.48
CA GLU A 64 -17.17 18.31 -2.43
C GLU A 64 -16.68 18.24 -3.88
N GLU A 65 -15.36 18.31 -4.14
CA GLU A 65 -14.79 18.14 -5.50
C GLU A 65 -14.62 16.66 -5.90
N LYS A 66 -14.98 15.73 -5.01
CA LYS A 66 -15.01 14.29 -5.34
C LYS A 66 -16.13 13.90 -6.30
N GLU A 67 -17.14 14.73 -6.49
CA GLU A 67 -18.19 14.49 -7.50
C GLU A 67 -17.82 15.05 -8.88
N ALA A 68 -16.98 16.09 -8.95
CA ALA A 68 -16.64 16.76 -10.21
C ALA A 68 -15.26 16.39 -10.79
N TYR A 69 -14.31 15.96 -9.95
CA TYR A 69 -12.98 15.50 -10.38
C TYR A 69 -12.82 13.98 -10.22
N MET A 70 -13.87 13.21 -10.51
CA MET A 70 -13.78 11.78 -10.85
C MET A 70 -13.84 11.55 -12.38
N GLY A 71 -13.25 12.48 -13.12
CA GLY A 71 -12.72 12.24 -14.47
C GLY A 71 -11.37 11.50 -14.47
N VAL A 72 -11.05 10.79 -13.39
CA VAL A 72 -9.96 9.79 -13.31
C VAL A 72 -10.63 8.42 -13.10
N PRO A 73 -10.46 7.44 -14.01
CA PRO A 73 -11.02 6.11 -13.82
C PRO A 73 -10.17 5.35 -12.79
N GLY A 74 -10.51 5.42 -11.50
CA GLY A 74 -9.63 4.74 -10.54
C GLY A 74 -9.93 4.81 -9.05
N SER A 75 -11.17 5.07 -8.64
CA SER A 75 -11.56 4.77 -7.25
C SER A 75 -13.04 4.49 -7.16
N LYS A 76 -13.49 3.48 -7.93
CA LYS A 76 -14.62 2.67 -7.47
C LYS A 76 -14.17 2.04 -6.17
N GLU A 77 -14.94 2.26 -5.11
CA GLU A 77 -15.04 1.35 -4.00
C GLU A 77 -14.98 -0.06 -4.59
N CYS A 78 -13.85 -0.76 -4.39
CA CYS A 78 -13.64 -2.07 -5.00
C CYS A 78 -14.78 -2.91 -4.46
N SER A 79 -15.79 -3.12 -5.30
CA SER A 79 -16.91 -3.96 -4.93
C SER A 79 -16.31 -5.30 -4.54
N ASN A 80 -16.92 -6.03 -3.62
CA ASN A 80 -16.42 -7.36 -3.23
C ASN A 80 -16.11 -8.24 -4.48
N HIS A 81 -16.77 -7.95 -5.59
CA HIS A 81 -16.52 -8.52 -6.92
C HIS A 81 -15.15 -8.17 -7.55
N ASP A 82 -14.63 -6.95 -7.39
CA ASP A 82 -13.33 -6.52 -7.92
C ASP A 82 -12.18 -7.13 -7.10
N LEU A 83 -12.34 -7.21 -5.78
CA LEU A 83 -11.40 -7.93 -4.92
C LEU A 83 -11.35 -9.43 -5.27
N LYS A 84 -12.52 -10.04 -5.52
CA LYS A 84 -12.62 -11.44 -5.97
C LYS A 84 -11.95 -11.65 -7.34
N ARG A 85 -12.09 -10.70 -8.26
CA ARG A 85 -11.41 -10.75 -9.56
C ARG A 85 -9.90 -10.69 -9.41
N MET A 86 -9.38 -9.76 -8.59
CA MET A 86 -7.95 -9.67 -8.31
C MET A 86 -7.42 -10.95 -7.64
N MET A 87 -8.18 -11.50 -6.68
CA MET A 87 -7.84 -12.77 -6.03
C MET A 87 -7.73 -13.92 -7.04
N LEU A 88 -8.65 -14.01 -8.01
CA LEU A 88 -8.60 -15.03 -9.07
C LEU A 88 -7.41 -14.84 -10.02
N VAL A 89 -7.06 -13.60 -10.37
CA VAL A 89 -5.87 -13.31 -11.18
C VAL A 89 -4.61 -13.71 -10.42
N MET A 90 -4.49 -13.30 -9.17
CA MET A 90 -3.35 -13.68 -8.32
C MET A 90 -3.24 -15.19 -8.14
N GLN A 91 -4.37 -15.89 -7.98
CA GLN A 91 -4.37 -17.34 -7.85
C GLN A 91 -3.89 -18.03 -9.14
N ARG A 92 -4.21 -17.48 -10.31
CA ARG A 92 -3.66 -17.93 -11.60
C ARG A 92 -2.16 -17.68 -11.67
N ASP A 93 -1.70 -16.49 -11.32
CA ASP A 93 -0.30 -16.11 -11.40
C ASP A 93 0.57 -16.99 -10.48
N ILE A 94 0.09 -17.30 -9.28
CA ILE A 94 0.74 -18.26 -8.36
C ILE A 94 0.89 -19.63 -9.02
N GLN A 95 -0.15 -20.13 -9.69
CA GLN A 95 -0.06 -21.41 -10.40
C GLN A 95 0.92 -21.36 -11.57
N THR A 96 0.92 -20.28 -12.34
CA THR A 96 1.86 -20.08 -13.45
C THR A 96 3.30 -20.03 -12.96
N ILE A 97 3.58 -19.23 -11.93
CA ILE A 97 4.93 -19.14 -11.33
C ILE A 97 5.38 -20.50 -10.82
N LYS A 98 4.49 -21.27 -10.18
CA LYS A 98 4.81 -22.62 -9.70
C LYS A 98 5.26 -23.54 -10.84
N LEU A 99 4.55 -23.54 -11.97
CA LEU A 99 4.90 -24.35 -13.14
C LEU A 99 6.26 -23.93 -13.74
N ILE A 100 6.52 -22.63 -13.80
CA ILE A 100 7.80 -22.10 -14.29
C ILE A 100 8.94 -22.59 -13.39
N LEU A 101 8.82 -22.43 -12.07
CA LEU A 101 9.82 -22.89 -11.12
C LEU A 101 10.06 -24.41 -11.19
N GLU A 102 9.01 -25.21 -11.37
CA GLU A 102 9.14 -26.66 -11.54
C GLU A 102 9.86 -27.03 -12.85
N SER A 103 9.63 -26.30 -13.94
CA SER A 103 10.34 -26.51 -15.20
C SER A 103 11.83 -26.17 -15.08
N GLU A 104 12.19 -25.04 -14.46
CA GLU A 104 13.58 -24.66 -14.20
C GLU A 104 14.30 -25.68 -13.29
N ALA A 105 13.60 -26.20 -12.27
CA ALA A 105 14.16 -27.20 -11.38
C ALA A 105 14.46 -28.52 -12.12
N LYS A 106 13.55 -28.96 -13.00
CA LYS A 106 13.73 -30.15 -13.84
C LYS A 106 14.89 -29.97 -14.82
N GLU A 107 15.01 -28.80 -15.45
CA GLU A 107 16.11 -28.50 -16.35
C GLU A 107 17.46 -28.54 -15.62
N LYS A 108 17.57 -27.87 -14.46
CA LYS A 108 18.79 -27.90 -13.64
C LYS A 108 19.15 -29.33 -13.21
N LEU A 109 18.17 -30.15 -12.85
CA LEU A 109 18.39 -31.56 -12.50
C LEU A 109 18.85 -32.38 -13.70
N PHE A 110 18.25 -32.17 -14.87
CA PHE A 110 18.60 -32.83 -16.12
C PHE A 110 20.05 -32.53 -16.51
N TRP A 111 20.44 -31.25 -16.51
CA TRP A 111 21.82 -30.85 -16.79
C TRP A 111 22.82 -31.43 -15.78
N LYS A 112 22.49 -31.45 -14.47
CA LYS A 112 23.32 -32.11 -13.46
C LYS A 112 23.54 -33.59 -13.76
N ARG A 113 22.48 -34.33 -14.11
CA ARG A 113 22.57 -35.77 -14.44
C ARG A 113 23.39 -36.01 -15.72
N MET A 114 23.19 -35.17 -16.74
CA MET A 114 23.97 -35.24 -17.98
C MET A 114 25.46 -35.00 -17.72
N CYS A 115 25.83 -33.94 -17.01
CA CYS A 115 27.22 -33.67 -16.65
C CYS A 115 27.84 -34.81 -15.84
N GLN A 116 27.11 -35.35 -14.85
CA GLN A 116 27.59 -36.49 -14.06
C GLN A 116 27.81 -37.74 -14.93
N GLY A 117 26.91 -38.03 -15.87
CA GLY A 117 27.07 -39.14 -16.81
C GLY A 117 28.30 -38.98 -17.71
N VAL A 118 28.54 -37.79 -18.24
CA VAL A 118 29.72 -37.49 -19.07
C VAL A 118 31.02 -37.66 -18.26
N VAL A 119 31.07 -37.14 -17.03
CA VAL A 119 32.24 -37.28 -16.16
C VAL A 119 32.52 -38.76 -15.86
N MET A 120 31.50 -39.54 -15.50
CA MET A 120 31.64 -40.98 -15.26
C MET A 120 32.14 -41.73 -16.50
N PHE A 121 31.63 -41.38 -17.69
CA PHE A 121 32.07 -41.98 -18.96
C PHE A 121 33.55 -41.69 -19.25
N VAL A 122 33.99 -40.44 -19.08
CA VAL A 122 35.39 -40.04 -19.27
C VAL A 122 36.30 -40.78 -18.28
N VAL A 123 35.93 -40.85 -17.00
CA VAL A 123 36.70 -41.59 -15.99
C VAL A 123 36.82 -43.07 -16.35
N ALA A 124 35.73 -43.73 -16.75
CA ALA A 124 35.76 -45.13 -17.16
C ALA A 124 36.66 -45.35 -18.39
N ALA A 125 36.60 -44.47 -19.40
CA ALA A 125 37.45 -44.54 -20.58
C ALA A 125 38.95 -44.36 -20.24
N LEU A 126 39.28 -43.48 -19.29
CA LEU A 126 40.66 -43.29 -18.81
C LEU A 126 41.17 -44.52 -18.06
N ILE A 127 40.32 -45.18 -17.27
CA ILE A 127 40.67 -46.42 -16.57
C ILE A 127 40.92 -47.54 -17.58
N LEU A 128 40.04 -47.71 -18.57
CA LEU A 128 40.18 -48.72 -19.63
C LEU A 128 41.42 -48.52 -20.50
N LYS A 129 41.88 -47.28 -20.71
CA LYS A 129 43.14 -47.00 -21.42
C LYS A 129 44.40 -47.27 -20.59
N LYS A 130 44.28 -47.41 -19.26
CA LYS A 130 45.39 -47.68 -18.35
C LYS A 130 45.57 -49.16 -18.00
N LEU A 131 44.57 -50.00 -18.31
CA LEU A 131 44.62 -51.46 -18.26
C LEU A 131 45.19 -52.01 -19.57
#